data_AF-A0ABD5QVY8-F1
#
_entry.id   AF-A0ABD5QVY8-F1
#
_cell.length_a   1.000
_cell.length_b   1.000
_cell.length_c   1.000
_cell.angle_alpha   90.00
_cell.angle_beta   90.00
_cell.angle_gamma   90.00
#
_symmetry.space_group_name_H-M   'P 1'
#
loop_
_entity.id
_entity.type
_entity.pdbx_description
1 polymer ?
#
loop_
_entity_poly.entity_id
_entity_poly.type
_entity_poly.pdbx_seq_one_letter_code
_entity_poly.pdbx_strand_id
1 'polypeptide(L)'
;MIDRLEKEVDMLERHLQVLRMVIENEPIGIVKMSNETGYPHHKVRYSLRVLEEENLIEPSSQGAITTERTHEFVDELDEKLDDTVEKLGSMRIDDAAELEN
;
A
#
# COMPACT_ATOMS: atom_id res chain seq x y z
N MET A 1 15.07 11.30 -8.81
CA MET A 1 14.69 11.31 -7.37
C MET A 1 13.19 11.14 -7.25
N ILE A 2 12.40 11.97 -7.94
CA ILE A 2 10.95 11.80 -8.08
C ILE A 2 10.58 10.45 -8.70
N ASP A 3 11.26 9.99 -9.77
CA ASP A 3 10.99 8.65 -10.36
C ASP A 3 11.18 7.48 -9.39
N ARG A 4 11.98 7.66 -8.33
CA ARG A 4 12.09 6.64 -7.27
C ARG A 4 10.86 6.68 -6.38
N LEU A 5 10.42 7.86 -5.97
CA LEU A 5 9.21 8.04 -5.18
C LEU A 5 7.98 7.50 -5.92
N GLU A 6 7.82 7.79 -7.22
CA GLU A 6 6.73 7.25 -8.04
C GLU A 6 6.70 5.72 -8.02
N LYS A 7 7.87 5.07 -8.15
CA LYS A 7 7.95 3.61 -8.04
C LYS A 7 7.57 3.10 -6.66
N GLU A 8 7.95 3.79 -5.59
CA GLU A 8 7.53 3.42 -4.24
C GLU A 8 6.00 3.56 -4.07
N VAL A 9 5.40 4.60 -4.65
CA VAL A 9 3.94 4.81 -4.66
C VAL A 9 3.22 3.69 -5.44
N ASP A 10 3.70 3.32 -6.64
CA ASP A 10 3.16 2.20 -7.41
C ASP A 10 3.24 0.86 -6.64
N MET A 11 4.30 0.69 -5.83
CA MET A 11 4.44 -0.49 -4.99
C MET A 11 3.45 -0.48 -3.83
N LEU A 12 3.29 0.66 -3.15
CA LEU A 12 2.34 0.85 -2.07
C LEU A 12 0.90 0.65 -2.54
N GLU A 13 0.52 1.23 -3.68
CA GLU A 13 -0.82 1.04 -4.29
C GLU A 13 -1.13 -0.45 -4.45
N ARG A 14 -0.19 -1.21 -5.02
CA ARG A 14 -0.34 -2.66 -5.17
C ARG A 14 -0.49 -3.35 -3.82
N HIS A 15 0.31 -2.99 -2.82
CA HIS A 15 0.23 -3.58 -1.48
C HIS A 15 -1.13 -3.34 -0.84
N LEU A 16 -1.65 -2.12 -0.91
CA LEU A 16 -2.98 -1.76 -0.40
C LEU A 16 -4.10 -2.46 -1.19
N GLN A 17 -3.97 -2.60 -2.50
CA GLN A 17 -4.94 -3.35 -3.31
C GLN A 17 -4.96 -4.85 -2.94
N VAL A 18 -3.80 -5.44 -2.66
CA VAL A 18 -3.73 -6.84 -2.16
C VAL A 18 -4.31 -6.95 -0.76
N LEU A 19 -4.02 -6.00 0.13
CA LEU A 19 -4.60 -5.98 1.49
C LEU A 19 -6.13 -5.89 1.45
N ARG A 20 -6.68 -4.98 0.62
CA ARG A 20 -8.13 -4.86 0.41
C ARG A 20 -8.76 -6.17 -0.02
N MET A 21 -8.12 -6.89 -0.94
CA MET A 21 -8.60 -8.21 -1.35
C MET A 21 -8.64 -9.23 -0.22
N VAL A 22 -7.67 -9.20 0.70
CA VAL A 22 -7.68 -10.08 1.89
C VAL A 22 -8.85 -9.71 2.78
N ILE A 23 -9.00 -8.43 3.12
CA ILE A 23 -10.11 -7.90 3.95
C ILE A 23 -11.47 -8.32 3.39
N GLU A 24 -11.68 -8.24 2.07
CA GLU A 24 -12.97 -8.49 1.45
C GLU A 24 -13.28 -9.99 1.22
N ASN A 25 -12.26 -10.85 1.12
CA ASN A 25 -12.41 -12.21 0.59
C ASN A 25 -11.68 -13.30 1.38
N GLU A 26 -11.17 -12.99 2.58
CA GLU A 26 -10.45 -13.98 3.38
C GLU A 26 -11.28 -15.25 3.69
N PRO A 27 -10.65 -16.44 3.68
CA PRO A 27 -9.27 -16.69 3.25
C PRO A 27 -9.11 -16.63 1.72
N ILE A 28 -8.04 -16.00 1.23
CA ILE A 28 -7.80 -15.85 -0.21
C ILE A 28 -6.37 -16.18 -0.65
N GLY A 29 -6.26 -16.99 -1.69
CA GLY A 29 -4.98 -17.43 -2.25
C GLY A 29 -4.41 -16.48 -3.32
N ILE A 30 -3.08 -16.54 -3.47
CA ILE A 30 -2.30 -15.79 -4.45
C ILE A 30 -2.80 -15.92 -5.90
N VAL A 31 -3.33 -17.08 -6.28
CA VAL A 31 -3.82 -17.32 -7.64
C VAL A 31 -5.07 -16.50 -7.92
N LYS A 32 -6.03 -16.50 -6.98
CA LYS A 32 -7.25 -15.70 -7.10
C LYS A 32 -6.91 -14.21 -7.12
N MET A 33 -6.04 -13.74 -6.23
CA MET A 33 -5.56 -12.34 -6.23
C MET A 33 -4.93 -11.92 -7.56
N SER A 34 -4.07 -12.76 -8.13
CA SER A 34 -3.42 -12.47 -9.41
C SER A 34 -4.44 -12.32 -10.55
N ASN A 35 -5.48 -13.16 -10.57
CA ASN A 35 -6.54 -13.11 -11.57
C ASN A 35 -7.43 -11.86 -11.42
N GLU A 36 -7.83 -11.51 -10.19
CA GLU A 36 -8.73 -10.38 -9.94
C GLU A 36 -8.02 -9.02 -10.09
N THR A 37 -6.75 -8.92 -9.68
CA THR A 37 -5.98 -7.66 -9.78
C THR A 37 -5.29 -7.48 -11.12
N GLY A 38 -5.06 -8.56 -11.87
CA GLY A 38 -4.19 -8.56 -13.05
C GLY A 38 -2.68 -8.48 -12.74
N TYR A 39 -2.27 -8.43 -11.46
CA TYR A 39 -0.86 -8.43 -11.11
C TYR A 39 -0.22 -9.81 -11.32
N PRO A 40 1.03 -9.88 -11.82
CA PRO A 40 1.78 -11.13 -11.87
C PRO A 40 1.95 -11.77 -10.48
N HIS A 41 1.93 -13.10 -10.40
CA HIS A 41 2.08 -13.84 -9.15
C HIS A 41 3.26 -13.40 -8.28
N HIS A 42 4.43 -13.11 -8.86
CA HIS A 42 5.60 -12.70 -8.07
C HIS A 42 5.39 -11.34 -7.39
N LYS A 43 4.61 -10.42 -7.98
CA LYS A 43 4.26 -9.13 -7.38
C LYS A 43 3.20 -9.28 -6.28
N VAL A 44 2.21 -10.14 -6.48
CA VAL A 44 1.24 -10.47 -5.43
C VAL A 44 1.94 -11.14 -4.26
N ARG A 45 2.81 -12.12 -4.52
CA ARG A 45 3.63 -12.79 -3.49
C ARG A 45 4.45 -11.79 -2.69
N TYR A 46 5.12 -10.87 -3.37
CA TYR A 46 5.91 -9.85 -2.69
C TYR A 46 5.03 -8.96 -1.80
N SER A 47 3.84 -8.61 -2.27
CA SER A 47 2.87 -7.83 -1.48
C SER A 47 2.40 -8.58 -0.24
N LEU A 48 2.05 -9.86 -0.37
CA LEU A 48 1.67 -10.70 0.77
C LEU A 48 2.79 -10.78 1.80
N ARG A 49 4.04 -10.94 1.36
CA ARG A 49 5.19 -10.96 2.27
C ARG A 49 5.33 -9.65 3.04
N VAL A 50 5.22 -8.51 2.37
CA VAL A 50 5.32 -7.19 3.03
C VAL A 50 4.20 -7.02 4.06
N LEU A 51 2.96 -7.38 3.70
CA LEU A 51 1.82 -7.30 4.61
C LEU A 51 1.96 -8.24 5.82
N GLU A 52 2.55 -9.42 5.62
CA GLU A 52 2.84 -10.39 6.70
C GLU A 52 3.97 -9.88 7.61
N GLU A 53 5.04 -9.30 7.06
CA GLU A 53 6.13 -8.65 7.82
C GLU A 53 5.59 -7.48 8.67
N GLU A 54 4.59 -6.77 8.16
CA GLU A 54 3.84 -5.74 8.89
C GLU A 54 2.74 -6.30 9.80
N ASN A 55 2.63 -7.61 9.99
CA ASN A 55 1.60 -8.25 10.83
C ASN A 55 0.17 -7.82 10.49
N LEU A 56 -0.10 -7.44 9.24
CA LEU A 56 -1.43 -7.07 8.75
C LEU A 56 -2.17 -8.27 8.17
N ILE A 57 -1.46 -9.35 7.85
CA ILE A 57 -2.05 -10.62 7.42
C ILE A 57 -1.22 -11.77 8.00
N GLU A 58 -1.78 -12.97 7.97
CA GLU A 58 -1.07 -14.21 8.27
C GLU A 58 -1.44 -15.33 7.28
N PRO A 59 -0.54 -16.32 7.07
CA PRO A 59 -0.81 -17.43 6.17
C PRO A 59 -1.76 -18.46 6.82
N SER A 60 -2.75 -18.93 6.05
CA SER A 60 -3.58 -20.09 6.40
C SER A 60 -3.49 -21.20 5.34
N SER A 61 -4.07 -22.36 5.64
CA SER A 61 -4.15 -23.48 4.68
C SER A 61 -4.95 -23.16 3.41
N GLN A 62 -5.84 -22.16 3.44
CA GLN A 62 -6.71 -21.78 2.33
C GLN A 62 -6.32 -20.44 1.66
N GLY A 63 -5.32 -19.73 2.19
CA GLY A 63 -4.92 -18.41 1.71
C GLY A 63 -4.52 -17.46 2.83
N ALA A 64 -4.27 -16.21 2.49
CA ALA A 64 -4.04 -15.16 3.48
C ALA A 64 -5.34 -14.79 4.20
N ILE A 65 -5.23 -14.50 5.49
CA ILE A 65 -6.27 -13.93 6.36
C ILE A 65 -5.70 -12.70 7.07
N THR A 66 -6.56 -11.79 7.50
CA THR A 66 -6.24 -10.60 8.28
C THR A 66 -5.87 -10.97 9.71
N THR A 67 -5.24 -10.02 10.39
CA THR A 67 -4.94 -10.12 11.83
C THR A 67 -5.78 -9.08 12.58
N GLU A 68 -5.73 -9.11 13.92
CA GLU A 68 -6.35 -8.07 14.74
C GLU A 68 -5.80 -6.66 14.43
N ARG A 69 -4.55 -6.55 13.97
CA ARG A 69 -3.89 -5.28 13.65
C ARG A 69 -4.38 -4.66 12.34
N THR A 70 -5.06 -5.42 11.49
CA THR A 70 -5.49 -4.94 10.18
C THR A 70 -6.51 -3.82 10.30
N HIS A 71 -7.48 -3.93 11.21
CA HIS A 71 -8.50 -2.93 11.41
C HIS A 71 -7.91 -1.60 11.92
N GLU A 72 -7.07 -1.67 12.95
CA GLU A 72 -6.35 -0.50 13.48
C GLU A 72 -5.51 0.19 12.41
N PHE A 73 -4.79 -0.59 11.58
CA PHE A 73 -4.02 -0.02 10.47
C PHE A 73 -4.90 0.71 9.45
N VAL A 74 -6.07 0.15 9.11
CA VAL A 74 -7.00 0.77 8.15
C VAL A 74 -7.60 2.04 8.73
N ASP A 75 -7.98 2.05 10.00
CA ASP A 75 -8.53 3.22 10.69
C ASP A 75 -7.52 4.38 10.73
N GLU A 76 -6.22 4.07 10.87
CA GLU A 76 -5.14 5.05 10.86
C GLU A 76 -4.63 5.43 9.46
N LEU A 77 -5.03 4.69 8.41
CA LEU A 77 -4.43 4.83 7.08
C LEU A 77 -4.77 6.19 6.46
N ASP A 78 -6.03 6.62 6.57
CA ASP A 78 -6.50 7.87 5.97
C ASP A 78 -5.75 9.08 6.55
N GLU A 79 -5.60 9.14 7.87
CA GLU A 79 -4.84 10.22 8.55
C GLU A 79 -3.37 10.25 8.12
N LYS A 80 -2.71 9.08 8.05
CA LYS A 80 -1.31 8.98 7.59
C LYS A 80 -1.14 9.40 6.14
N LEU A 81 -2.11 9.10 5.28
CA LEU A 81 -2.10 9.52 3.88
C LEU A 81 -2.27 11.02 3.76
N ASP A 82 -3.20 11.62 4.50
CA ASP A 82 -3.43 13.07 4.52
C ASP A 82 -2.17 13.83 4.97
N ASP A 83 -1.55 13.41 6.07
CA ASP A 83 -0.27 13.97 6.56
C ASP A 83 0.84 13.88 5.49
N THR A 84 0.90 12.75 4.78
CA THR A 84 1.89 12.52 3.73
C THR A 84 1.65 13.44 2.54
N VAL A 85 0.39 13.60 2.12
CA VAL A 85 -0.01 14.47 1.02
C VAL A 85 0.28 15.93 1.35
N GLU A 86 -0.04 16.39 2.56
CA GLU A 86 0.27 17.75 3.03
C GLU A 86 1.77 18.02 2.97
N LYS A 87 2.58 17.09 3.52
CA LYS A 87 4.04 17.21 3.52
C LYS A 87 4.62 17.23 2.11
N LEU A 88 4.11 16.40 1.18
CA LEU A 88 4.53 16.44 -0.22
C LEU A 88 4.12 17.75 -0.90
N GLY A 89 2.94 18.28 -0.57
CA GLY A 89 2.45 19.56 -1.06
C GLY A 89 3.32 20.74 -0.63
N SER A 90 3.81 20.75 0.61
CA SER A 90 4.67 21.81 1.14
C SER A 90 6.10 21.81 0.56
N MET A 91 6.49 20.74 -0.17
CA MET A 91 7.80 20.65 -0.83
C MET A 91 7.82 21.32 -2.22
N ARG A 92 6.70 21.88 -2.68
CA ARG A 92 6.64 22.63 -3.93
C ARG A 92 7.59 23.83 -3.86
N ILE A 93 8.35 24.02 -4.93
CA ILE A 93 9.17 25.20 -5.10
C ILE A 93 8.34 26.15 -5.95
N ASP A 94 7.68 27.11 -5.31
CA ASP A 94 7.03 28.20 -6.04
C ASP A 94 8.12 29.15 -6.57
N ASP A 95 8.04 29.49 -7.86
CA ASP A 95 9.06 30.28 -8.56
C ASP A 95 9.31 31.64 -7.86
N ALA A 96 10.53 31.83 -7.36
CA ALA A 96 11.29 33.08 -7.38
C ALA A 96 10.54 34.40 -7.07
N ALA A 97 9.75 34.49 -5.99
CA ALA A 97 9.17 35.77 -5.53
C ALA A 97 10.10 36.60 -4.61
N GLU A 98 11.38 36.25 -4.50
CA GLU A 98 12.39 37.01 -3.73
C GLU A 98 13.71 37.21 -4.49
N LEU A 99 13.66 37.65 -5.76
CA LEU A 99 14.85 38.21 -6.43
C LEU A 99 14.67 39.66 -6.91
N GLU A 100 13.60 40.35 -6.48
CA GLU A 100 13.50 41.81 -6.61
C GLU A 100 13.06 42.40 -5.27
N ASN A 101 14.04 42.75 -4.43
CA ASN A 101 14.07 43.97 -3.61
C ASN A 101 15.49 44.23 -3.11
#